data_AF-A0A1X6NEV9-F1
#
_entry.id   AF-A0A1X6NEV9-F1
#
_cell.length_a   1.000
_cell.length_b   1.000
_cell.length_c   1.000
_cell.angle_alpha   90.00
_cell.angle_beta   90.00
_cell.angle_gamma   90.00
#
_symmetry.space_group_name_H-M   'P 1'
#
loop_
_entity.id
_entity.type
_entity.pdbx_description
1 polymer ?
#
loop_
_entity_poly.entity_id
_entity_poly.type
_entity_poly.pdbx_seq_one_letter_code
_entity_poly.pdbx_strand_id
1 'polypeptide(L)'
;MPNVDNHIRRGHPVVFGLLVGFGLIEIAISGWLTGVYNRHHNYLNTSVRDRTHYILFVSAWTVLFGLFYLALFLHSAANGSVATSVLSHGVFLFITWVLWVAAAASITAALGGGLDCNLNYTYCGQLNALEAFAWIEWILITLALIVVIFRGVAATRRGDGLRGQLVA
;
A
#
# COMPACT_ATOMS: atom_id res chain seq x y z
N MET A 1 13.11 -24.48 -5.87
CA MET A 1 12.40 -24.62 -7.16
C MET A 1 12.75 -23.39 -7.99
N PRO A 2 13.66 -23.49 -8.96
CA PRO A 2 14.22 -22.35 -9.71
C PRO A 2 13.14 -21.42 -10.30
N ASN A 3 11.97 -21.96 -10.62
CA ASN A 3 10.85 -21.19 -11.14
C ASN A 3 10.31 -20.16 -10.15
N VAL A 4 10.14 -20.46 -8.86
CA VAL A 4 9.51 -19.52 -7.92
C VAL A 4 10.39 -18.30 -7.67
N ASP A 5 11.70 -18.51 -7.58
CA ASP A 5 12.67 -17.44 -7.34
C ASP A 5 12.72 -16.44 -8.50
N ASN A 6 12.60 -16.93 -9.74
CA ASN A 6 12.46 -16.09 -10.94
C ASN A 6 11.17 -15.26 -10.93
N HIS A 7 10.05 -15.83 -10.47
CA HIS A 7 8.79 -15.10 -10.34
C HIS A 7 8.89 -14.00 -9.29
N ILE A 8 9.60 -14.22 -8.17
CA ILE A 8 9.81 -13.19 -7.14
C ILE A 8 10.72 -12.07 -7.65
N ARG A 9 11.82 -12.41 -8.33
CA ARG A 9 12.74 -11.41 -8.91
C ARG A 9 12.06 -10.45 -9.88
N ARG A 10 11.02 -10.91 -10.59
CA ARG A 10 10.22 -10.07 -11.50
C ARG A 10 9.01 -9.43 -10.82
N GLY A 11 8.30 -10.21 -10.01
CA GLY A 11 7.05 -9.80 -9.38
C GLY A 11 7.25 -8.77 -8.27
N HIS A 12 8.33 -8.86 -7.49
CA HIS A 12 8.59 -7.89 -6.41
C HIS A 12 8.73 -6.46 -6.94
N PRO A 13 9.61 -6.16 -7.92
CA PRO A 13 9.70 -4.81 -8.49
C PRO A 13 8.39 -4.31 -9.11
N VAL A 14 7.61 -5.19 -9.74
CA VAL A 14 6.32 -4.83 -10.34
C VAL A 14 5.32 -4.45 -9.25
N VAL A 15 5.13 -5.29 -8.24
CA VAL A 15 4.16 -5.04 -7.16
C VAL A 15 4.56 -3.83 -6.34
N PHE A 16 5.82 -3.73 -5.89
CA PHE A 16 6.29 -2.56 -5.14
C PHE A 16 6.29 -1.29 -6.00
N GLY A 17 6.56 -1.39 -7.30
CA GLY A 17 6.41 -0.26 -8.23
C GLY A 17 4.96 0.22 -8.34
N LEU A 18 3.99 -0.69 -8.39
CA LEU A 18 2.56 -0.34 -8.38
C LEU A 18 2.13 0.29 -7.05
N LEU A 19 2.54 -0.27 -5.90
CA LEU A 19 2.28 0.31 -4.57
C LEU A 19 2.86 1.73 -4.43
N VAL A 20 4.06 1.97 -4.97
CA VAL A 20 4.65 3.32 -4.97
C VAL A 20 3.88 4.23 -5.93
N GLY A 21 3.53 3.75 -7.12
CA GLY A 21 2.83 4.54 -8.13
C GLY A 21 1.43 4.97 -7.68
N PHE A 22 0.63 4.03 -7.17
CA PHE A 22 -0.70 4.33 -6.64
C PHE A 22 -0.62 5.14 -5.33
N GLY A 23 0.35 4.88 -4.46
CA GLY A 23 0.64 5.72 -3.30
C GLY A 23 0.96 7.18 -3.67
N LEU A 24 1.70 7.44 -4.75
CA LEU A 24 1.97 8.80 -5.23
C LEU A 24 0.70 9.49 -5.77
N ILE A 25 -0.16 8.74 -6.46
CA ILE A 25 -1.47 9.24 -6.91
C ILE A 25 -2.32 9.64 -5.71
N GLU A 26 -2.36 8.79 -4.67
CA GLU A 26 -3.10 9.06 -3.45
C GLU A 26 -2.53 10.25 -2.67
N ILE A 27 -1.20 10.42 -2.58
CA ILE A 27 -0.58 11.63 -2.02
C ILE A 27 -1.05 12.88 -2.79
N ALA A 28 -1.09 12.82 -4.12
CA ALA A 28 -1.50 13.96 -4.93
C ALA A 28 -2.97 14.33 -4.69
N ILE A 29 -3.88 13.35 -4.68
CA ILE A 29 -5.32 13.56 -4.46
C ILE A 29 -5.58 14.02 -3.03
N SER A 30 -5.14 13.24 -2.04
CA SER A 30 -5.37 13.53 -0.62
C SER A 30 -4.67 14.81 -0.16
N GLY A 31 -3.46 15.08 -0.67
CA GLY A 31 -2.72 16.31 -0.39
C GLY A 31 -3.41 17.54 -0.97
N TRP A 32 -3.90 17.44 -2.22
CA TRP A 32 -4.68 18.51 -2.82
C TRP A 32 -5.98 18.77 -2.06
N LEU A 33 -6.75 17.71 -1.75
CA LEU A 33 -7.99 17.79 -0.95
C LEU A 33 -7.75 18.42 0.42
N THR A 34 -6.71 17.99 1.14
CA THR A 34 -6.29 18.59 2.41
C THR A 34 -6.03 20.09 2.26
N GLY A 35 -5.32 20.48 1.20
CA GLY A 35 -5.04 21.89 0.90
C GLY A 35 -6.28 22.73 0.60
N VAL A 36 -7.26 22.19 -0.15
CA VAL A 36 -8.51 22.91 -0.41
C VAL A 36 -9.44 22.92 0.80
N TYR A 37 -9.50 21.86 1.60
CA TYR A 37 -10.25 21.81 2.86
C TYR A 37 -9.76 22.82 3.88
N ASN A 38 -8.45 23.01 3.98
CA ASN A 38 -7.86 24.01 4.88
C ASN A 38 -8.11 25.44 4.42
N ARG A 39 -8.23 25.69 3.10
CA ARG A 39 -8.48 27.02 2.56
C ARG A 39 -9.95 27.43 2.52
N HIS A 40 -10.83 26.51 2.14
CA HIS A 40 -12.22 26.83 1.85
C HIS A 40 -13.21 26.21 2.85
N HIS A 41 -12.77 25.32 3.73
CA HIS A 41 -13.61 24.62 4.71
C HIS A 41 -14.84 23.92 4.08
N ASN A 42 -14.72 23.47 2.83
CA ASN A 42 -15.80 22.89 2.02
C ASN A 42 -15.70 21.35 1.92
N TYR A 43 -15.26 20.70 2.99
CA TYR A 43 -15.38 19.25 3.14
C TYR A 43 -16.84 18.86 3.37
N LEU A 44 -17.26 17.69 2.86
CA LEU A 44 -18.66 17.22 3.00
C LEU A 44 -19.08 17.07 4.46
N ASN A 45 -18.17 16.57 5.30
CA ASN A 45 -18.30 16.50 6.74
C ASN A 45 -16.91 16.28 7.37
N THR A 46 -16.82 16.40 8.69
CA THR A 46 -15.56 16.22 9.43
C THR A 46 -14.99 14.81 9.30
N SER A 47 -15.85 13.79 9.15
CA SER A 47 -15.40 12.42 8.92
C SER A 47 -14.59 12.33 7.62
N VAL A 48 -15.14 12.78 6.49
CA VAL A 48 -14.44 12.77 5.18
C VAL A 48 -13.09 13.47 5.27
N ARG A 49 -13.05 14.68 5.86
CA ARG A 49 -11.79 15.43 6.06
C ARG A 49 -10.73 14.61 6.80
N ASP A 50 -11.10 14.05 7.95
CA ASP A 50 -10.16 13.34 8.80
C ASP A 50 -9.65 12.05 8.13
N ARG A 51 -10.49 11.36 7.34
CA ARG A 51 -10.09 10.16 6.59
C ARG A 51 -9.22 10.51 5.39
N THR A 52 -9.46 11.63 4.73
CA THR A 52 -8.55 12.16 3.70
C THR A 52 -7.16 12.45 4.27
N HIS A 53 -7.07 13.07 5.45
CA HIS A 53 -5.78 13.30 6.11
C HIS A 53 -5.09 11.99 6.50
N TYR A 54 -5.87 11.01 6.98
CA TYR A 54 -5.34 9.69 7.27
C TYR A 54 -4.80 8.99 6.01
N ILE A 55 -5.53 9.03 4.90
CA ILE A 55 -5.06 8.49 3.61
C ILE A 55 -3.76 9.16 3.18
N LEU A 56 -3.65 10.49 3.28
CA LEU A 56 -2.39 11.19 2.99
C LEU A 56 -1.20 10.62 3.80
N PHE A 57 -1.40 10.37 5.09
CA PHE A 57 -0.39 9.73 5.93
C PHE A 57 -0.06 8.30 5.47
N VAL A 58 -1.07 7.47 5.23
CA VAL A 58 -0.89 6.07 4.81
C VAL A 58 -0.19 5.98 3.46
N SER A 59 -0.52 6.86 2.52
CA SER A 59 0.12 6.93 1.22
C SER A 59 1.58 7.39 1.32
N ALA A 60 1.87 8.39 2.16
CA ALA A 60 3.26 8.80 2.44
C ALA A 60 4.08 7.68 3.07
N TRP A 61 3.49 6.93 4.02
CA TRP A 61 4.08 5.73 4.59
C TRP A 61 4.40 4.69 3.51
N THR A 62 3.43 4.37 2.65
CA THR A 62 3.61 3.37 1.59
C THR A 62 4.65 3.78 0.57
N VAL A 63 4.69 5.05 0.15
CA VAL A 63 5.70 5.54 -0.80
C VAL A 63 7.10 5.46 -0.19
N LEU A 64 7.28 5.96 1.04
CA LEU A 64 8.59 5.98 1.70
C LEU A 64 9.16 4.57 1.88
N PHE A 65 8.38 3.69 2.50
CA PHE A 65 8.85 2.33 2.77
C PHE A 65 8.82 1.46 1.52
N GLY A 66 7.88 1.65 0.61
CA GLY A 66 7.83 0.97 -0.67
C GLY A 66 9.09 1.22 -1.51
N LEU A 67 9.52 2.49 -1.61
CA LEU A 67 10.79 2.84 -2.26
C LEU A 67 12.00 2.24 -1.54
N PHE A 68 12.02 2.27 -0.20
CA PHE A 68 13.09 1.68 0.60
C PHE A 68 13.24 0.17 0.34
N TYR A 69 12.14 -0.60 0.41
CA TYR A 69 12.15 -2.03 0.14
C TYR A 69 12.45 -2.37 -1.33
N LEU A 70 11.96 -1.55 -2.27
CA LEU A 70 12.27 -1.71 -3.70
C LEU A 70 13.76 -1.49 -3.97
N ALA A 71 14.34 -0.40 -3.49
CA ALA A 71 15.74 -0.08 -3.68
C ALA A 71 16.65 -1.16 -3.06
N LEU A 72 16.34 -1.60 -1.84
CA LEU A 72 17.10 -2.66 -1.18
C LEU A 72 16.99 -4.00 -1.90
N PHE A 73 15.82 -4.33 -2.44
CA PHE A 73 15.66 -5.54 -3.24
C PHE A 73 16.50 -5.46 -4.52
N LEU A 74 16.44 -4.36 -5.26
CA LEU A 74 17.22 -4.18 -6.49
C LEU A 74 18.73 -4.18 -6.24
N HIS A 75 19.18 -3.61 -5.12
CA HIS A 75 20.60 -3.56 -4.77
C HIS A 75 21.12 -4.88 -4.16
N SER A 76 20.31 -5.56 -3.34
CA SER A 76 20.75 -6.68 -2.50
C SER A 76 20.24 -8.04 -2.95
N ALA A 77 19.46 -8.15 -4.03
CA ALA A 77 18.95 -9.44 -4.54
C ALA A 77 20.05 -10.41 -5.02
N ALA A 78 21.32 -9.99 -5.08
CA ALA A 78 22.47 -10.83 -5.38
C ALA A 78 23.37 -11.10 -4.16
N ASN A 79 23.42 -10.21 -3.16
CA ASN A 79 24.40 -10.25 -2.06
C ASN A 79 23.78 -10.53 -0.68
N GLY A 80 22.45 -10.47 -0.56
CA GLY A 80 21.70 -10.70 0.69
C GLY A 80 21.75 -9.52 1.67
N SER A 81 20.61 -9.21 2.30
CA SER A 81 20.48 -8.22 3.38
C SER A 81 19.44 -8.67 4.41
N VAL A 82 19.54 -8.22 5.66
CA VAL A 82 18.51 -8.51 6.69
C VAL A 82 17.16 -7.89 6.30
N ALA A 83 17.18 -6.75 5.61
CA ALA A 83 15.97 -6.09 5.13
C ALA A 83 15.31 -6.83 3.95
N THR A 84 16.03 -7.70 3.24
CA THR A 84 15.48 -8.60 2.22
C THR A 84 14.98 -9.94 2.78
N SER A 85 14.95 -10.07 4.11
CA SER A 85 14.38 -11.25 4.78
C SER A 85 12.86 -11.32 4.63
N VAL A 86 12.34 -12.54 4.71
CA VAL A 86 10.90 -12.82 4.73
C VAL A 86 10.22 -12.13 5.91
N LEU A 87 10.83 -12.17 7.11
CA LEU A 87 10.26 -11.55 8.30
C LEU A 87 10.10 -10.03 8.15
N SER A 88 11.13 -9.36 7.63
CA SER A 88 11.11 -7.91 7.40
C SER A 88 9.95 -7.51 6.49
N HIS A 89 9.81 -8.20 5.35
CA HIS A 89 8.70 -7.98 4.44
C HIS A 89 7.35 -8.31 5.07
N GLY A 90 7.26 -9.39 5.84
CA GLY A 90 6.03 -9.81 6.51
C GLY A 90 5.52 -8.76 7.50
N VAL A 91 6.41 -8.23 8.35
CA VAL A 91 6.05 -7.20 9.34
C VAL A 91 5.63 -5.90 8.64
N PHE A 92 6.41 -5.43 7.66
CA PHE A 92 6.08 -4.22 6.92
C PHE A 92 4.75 -4.34 6.18
N LEU A 93 4.55 -5.40 5.41
CA LEU A 93 3.31 -5.62 4.66
C LEU A 93 2.11 -5.78 5.59
N PHE A 94 2.27 -6.43 6.75
CA PHE A 94 1.17 -6.59 7.70
C PHE A 94 0.74 -5.27 8.32
N ILE A 95 1.69 -4.43 8.76
CA ILE A 95 1.38 -3.08 9.27
C ILE A 95 0.69 -2.26 8.17
N THR A 96 1.26 -2.28 6.96
CA THR A 96 0.73 -1.54 5.81
C THR A 96 -0.67 -2.03 5.43
N TRP A 97 -0.93 -3.35 5.52
CA TRP A 97 -2.24 -3.95 5.30
C TRP A 97 -3.28 -3.44 6.30
N VAL A 98 -2.94 -3.37 7.60
CA VAL A 98 -3.82 -2.83 8.64
C VAL A 98 -4.13 -1.35 8.38
N LEU A 99 -3.12 -0.57 7.98
CA LEU A 99 -3.31 0.85 7.65
C LEU A 99 -4.25 1.02 6.45
N TRP A 100 -4.05 0.26 5.38
CA TRP A 100 -4.89 0.40 4.17
C TRP A 100 -6.29 -0.15 4.34
N VAL A 101 -6.51 -1.24 5.08
CA VAL A 101 -7.88 -1.72 5.35
C VAL A 101 -8.64 -0.70 6.19
N ALA A 102 -7.99 -0.08 7.18
CA ALA A 102 -8.59 0.99 7.96
C ALA A 102 -8.87 2.22 7.08
N ALA A 103 -7.96 2.58 6.18
CA ALA A 103 -8.11 3.71 5.27
C ALA A 103 -9.29 3.50 4.32
N ALA A 104 -9.30 2.40 3.57
CA ALA A 104 -10.32 2.06 2.60
C ALA A 104 -11.71 1.90 3.26
N ALA A 105 -11.81 1.10 4.32
CA ALA A 105 -13.10 0.90 4.99
C ALA A 105 -13.64 2.19 5.62
N SER A 106 -12.78 3.02 6.22
CA SER A 106 -13.23 4.26 6.87
C SER A 106 -13.66 5.34 5.89
N ILE A 107 -12.98 5.48 4.73
CA ILE A 107 -13.42 6.43 3.69
C ILE A 107 -14.69 5.94 3.01
N THR A 108 -14.81 4.65 2.68
CA THR A 108 -16.04 4.05 2.17
C THR A 108 -17.22 4.32 3.10
N ALA A 109 -17.04 4.12 4.41
CA ALA A 109 -18.08 4.39 5.39
C ALA A 109 -18.43 5.89 5.49
N ALA A 110 -17.44 6.78 5.35
CA ALA A 110 -17.67 8.23 5.39
C ALA A 110 -18.39 8.77 4.14
N LEU A 111 -18.21 8.11 2.99
CA LEU A 111 -18.86 8.46 1.72
C LEU A 111 -20.20 7.74 1.49
N GLY A 112 -20.45 6.64 2.22
CA GLY A 112 -21.64 5.82 2.06
C GLY A 112 -21.54 4.76 0.95
N GLY A 113 -20.32 4.34 0.57
CA GLY A 113 -20.09 3.35 -0.49
C GLY A 113 -19.90 3.95 -1.88
N GLY A 114 -19.26 5.12 -1.97
CA GLY A 114 -19.10 5.91 -3.20
C GLY A 114 -20.18 6.98 -3.39
N LEU A 115 -19.80 8.06 -4.05
CA LEU A 115 -20.68 9.21 -4.32
C LEU A 115 -21.27 9.16 -5.74
N ASP A 116 -22.55 9.49 -5.86
CA ASP A 116 -23.17 9.78 -7.15
C ASP A 116 -22.87 11.23 -7.56
N CYS A 117 -21.99 11.42 -8.54
CA CYS A 117 -21.56 12.74 -8.98
C CYS A 117 -22.64 13.53 -9.74
N ASN A 118 -23.79 12.93 -10.05
CA ASN A 118 -24.96 13.67 -10.55
C ASN A 118 -25.62 14.54 -9.46
N LEU A 119 -25.36 14.23 -8.17
CA LEU A 119 -25.91 14.96 -7.03
C LEU A 119 -25.07 16.20 -6.63
N ASN A 120 -24.13 16.64 -7.47
CA ASN A 120 -23.30 17.84 -7.28
C ASN A 120 -22.50 17.88 -5.96
N TYR A 121 -22.01 16.73 -5.49
CA TYR A 121 -21.09 16.69 -4.34
C TYR A 121 -19.78 17.43 -4.64
N THR A 122 -19.34 18.23 -3.69
CA THR A 122 -18.05 18.94 -3.79
C THR A 122 -16.90 17.94 -3.85
N TYR A 123 -16.06 18.05 -4.88
CA TYR A 123 -14.93 17.15 -5.15
C TYR A 123 -15.29 15.67 -5.33
N CYS A 124 -16.49 15.38 -5.86
CA CYS A 124 -16.99 14.01 -6.03
C CYS A 124 -16.01 13.06 -6.72
N GLY A 125 -15.47 13.48 -7.88
CA GLY A 125 -14.54 12.64 -8.64
C GLY A 125 -13.26 12.33 -7.89
N GLN A 126 -12.72 13.31 -7.15
CA GLN A 126 -11.53 13.15 -6.34
C GLN A 126 -11.78 12.22 -5.15
N LEU A 127 -12.93 12.34 -4.48
CA LEU A 127 -13.31 11.47 -3.36
C LEU A 127 -13.57 10.02 -3.79
N ASN A 128 -14.24 9.82 -4.93
CA ASN A 128 -14.42 8.48 -5.50
C ASN A 128 -13.08 7.86 -5.93
N ALA A 129 -12.18 8.65 -6.50
CA ALA A 129 -10.83 8.18 -6.82
C ALA A 129 -10.04 7.81 -5.56
N LEU A 130 -10.11 8.64 -4.52
CA LEU A 130 -9.49 8.40 -3.22
C LEU A 130 -9.99 7.09 -2.58
N GLU A 131 -11.29 6.81 -2.66
CA GLU A 131 -11.84 5.54 -2.18
C GLU A 131 -11.36 4.34 -3.03
N ALA A 132 -11.39 4.48 -4.35
CA ALA A 132 -11.02 3.41 -5.27
C ALA A 132 -9.54 3.03 -5.16
N PHE A 133 -8.63 4.01 -5.15
CA PHE A 133 -7.19 3.74 -5.03
C PHE A 133 -6.83 3.14 -3.67
N ALA A 134 -7.52 3.53 -2.58
CA ALA A 134 -7.33 2.91 -1.28
C ALA A 134 -7.66 1.40 -1.28
N TRP A 135 -8.75 1.00 -1.96
CA TRP A 135 -9.07 -0.42 -2.13
C TRP A 135 -8.08 -1.15 -3.04
N ILE A 136 -7.60 -0.50 -4.11
CA ILE A 136 -6.60 -1.09 -5.02
C ILE A 136 -5.29 -1.37 -4.25
N GLU A 137 -4.79 -0.41 -3.49
CA GLU A 137 -3.62 -0.56 -2.62
C GLU A 137 -3.78 -1.72 -1.64
N TRP A 138 -4.92 -1.77 -0.93
CA TRP A 138 -5.23 -2.85 0.00
C TRP A 138 -5.21 -4.23 -0.68
N ILE A 139 -5.78 -4.37 -1.89
CA ILE A 139 -5.75 -5.61 -2.66
C ILE A 139 -4.32 -6.01 -3.01
N LEU A 140 -3.51 -5.07 -3.52
CA LEU A 140 -2.11 -5.34 -3.88
C LEU A 140 -1.30 -5.81 -2.67
N ILE A 141 -1.48 -5.16 -1.52
CA ILE A 141 -0.80 -5.54 -0.28
C ILE A 141 -1.27 -6.91 0.20
N THR A 142 -2.56 -7.22 0.07
CA THR A 142 -3.12 -8.54 0.42
C THR A 142 -2.46 -9.64 -0.42
N LEU A 143 -2.35 -9.44 -1.73
CA LEU A 143 -1.68 -10.38 -2.64
C LEU A 143 -0.19 -10.52 -2.29
N ALA A 144 0.51 -9.41 -2.01
CA ALA A 144 1.90 -9.42 -1.60
C ALA A 144 2.12 -10.19 -0.29
N LEU A 145 1.24 -9.99 0.69
CA LEU A 145 1.29 -10.64 2.00
C LEU A 145 1.07 -12.14 1.89
N ILE A 146 0.13 -12.59 1.05
CA ILE A 146 -0.09 -14.01 0.73
C ILE A 146 1.20 -14.64 0.17
N VAL A 147 1.86 -13.98 -0.79
CA VAL A 147 3.12 -14.46 -1.37
C VAL A 147 4.21 -14.57 -0.29
N VAL A 148 4.35 -13.57 0.58
CA VAL A 148 5.34 -13.58 1.67
C VAL A 148 5.06 -14.69 2.68
N ILE A 149 3.79 -14.98 3.02
CA ILE A 149 3.42 -16.10 3.88
C ILE A 149 3.84 -17.43 3.26
N PHE A 150 3.54 -17.66 1.97
CA PHE A 150 3.96 -18.88 1.29
C PHE A 150 5.50 -19.02 1.27
N ARG A 151 6.22 -17.91 1.12
CA ARG A 151 7.69 -17.90 1.21
C ARG A 151 8.21 -18.17 2.62
N GLY A 152 7.54 -17.68 3.66
CA GLY A 152 7.85 -18.00 5.05
C GLY A 152 7.70 -19.49 5.36
N VAL A 153 6.61 -20.11 4.90
CA VAL A 153 6.40 -21.56 5.03
C VAL A 153 7.49 -22.33 4.28
N ALA A 154 7.81 -21.94 3.05
CA ALA A 154 8.84 -22.60 2.25
C ALA A 154 10.24 -22.46 2.85
N ALA A 155 10.62 -21.27 3.35
CA ALA A 155 11.91 -21.03 4.01
C ALA A 155 12.04 -21.82 5.32
N THR A 156 10.96 -21.88 6.11
CA THR A 156 10.93 -22.66 7.35
C THR A 156 11.11 -24.15 7.08
N ARG A 157 10.48 -24.69 6.02
CA ARG A 157 10.66 -26.10 5.60
C ARG A 157 12.07 -26.43 5.10
N ARG A 158 12.85 -25.44 4.64
CA ARG A 158 14.25 -25.61 4.22
C ARG A 158 15.27 -25.50 5.36
N GLY A 159 14.84 -25.04 6.54
CA GLY A 159 15.74 -24.79 7.68
C GLY A 159 16.28 -23.35 7.76
N ASP A 160 15.98 -22.49 6.79
CA ASP A 160 16.42 -21.08 6.76
C ASP A 160 15.70 -20.21 7.80
N GLY A 161 14.52 -20.65 8.25
CA GLY A 161 13.63 -19.90 9.14
C GLY A 161 13.11 -18.60 8.53
N LEU A 162 12.47 -17.75 9.35
CA LEU A 162 11.92 -16.46 8.89
C LEU A 162 12.99 -15.39 8.61
N ARG A 163 14.23 -15.63 9.04
CA ARG A 163 15.41 -14.81 8.71
C ARG A 163 15.94 -15.10 7.31
N GLY A 164 15.47 -16.18 6.67
CA GLY A 164 15.81 -16.52 5.30
C GLY A 164 15.48 -15.41 4.32
N GLN A 165 16.23 -15.37 3.21
CA GLN A 165 16.04 -14.42 2.13
C GLN A 165 14.74 -14.70 1.36
N LEU A 166 14.11 -13.65 0.82
CA LEU A 166 12.95 -13.82 -0.06
C LEU A 166 13.27 -14.67 -1.29
N VAL A 167 14.50 -14.53 -1.81
CA VAL A 167 15.04 -15.28 -2.93
C VAL A 167 16.21 -16.11 -2.39
N ALA A 168 16.16 -17.42 -2.63
CA ALA A 168 17.18 -18.38 -2.22
C ALA A 168 18.16 -18.68 -3.37
#